data_AF-A0AAF0DLG1-F1
#
_entry.id   AF-A0AAF0DLG1-F1
#
_cell.length_a   1.000
_cell.length_b   1.000
_cell.length_c   1.000
_cell.angle_alpha   90.00
_cell.angle_beta   90.00
_cell.angle_gamma   90.00
#
_symmetry.space_group_name_H-M   'P 1'
#
loop_
_entity.id
_entity.type
_entity.pdbx_description
1 polymer ?
#
loop_
_entity_poly.entity_id
_entity_poly.type
_entity_poly.pdbx_seq_one_letter_code
_entity_poly.pdbx_strand_id
1 'polypeptide(L)'
;MIAEAAAAGIVGVKVYPQGVTTNSASGVANLDDFFPVFEAMEKHDLVLNLHGEVPDVDVMNAEEAFLPTLKRVHEHFPNLRIVLEHCSTAAALEAVRSCGPSVAATITAHHLYLTIDDTTDPLAFCKPIAKTPQDQNALLKAACGDNSKFFFGSDSAPHPTSSKQAETPAAGVYTQSFATQYVLKAFEDAMEQGMISEADVTQKRLENFLSRSGRKFYKLPEEAGNGNKIVLERKGEIIPPTIKSEDGSVEVALSRGGESVFTLRWIN
;
A
#
# COMPACT_ATOMS: atom_id res chain seq x y z
N MET A 1 4.09 -19.61 20.42
CA MET A 1 4.39 -18.31 19.74
C MET A 1 3.19 -17.71 19.02
N ILE A 2 2.66 -18.26 17.89
CA ILE A 2 1.53 -17.62 17.17
C ILE A 2 0.27 -17.47 18.04
N ALA A 3 -0.12 -18.53 18.76
CA ALA A 3 -1.27 -18.49 19.67
C ALA A 3 -1.11 -17.41 20.77
N GLU A 4 0.08 -17.31 21.35
CA GLU A 4 0.40 -16.30 22.36
C GLU A 4 0.42 -14.88 21.78
N ALA A 5 0.97 -14.70 20.58
CA ALA A 5 0.97 -13.42 19.87
C ALA A 5 -0.47 -12.95 19.55
N ALA A 6 -1.32 -13.85 19.07
CA ALA A 6 -2.74 -13.57 18.83
C ALA A 6 -3.44 -13.17 20.14
N ALA A 7 -3.21 -13.90 21.24
CA ALA A 7 -3.75 -13.56 22.56
C ALA A 7 -3.24 -12.21 23.09
N ALA A 8 -2.03 -11.80 22.69
CA ALA A 8 -1.44 -10.50 23.02
C ALA A 8 -1.93 -9.34 22.12
N GLY A 9 -2.81 -9.62 21.14
CA GLY A 9 -3.40 -8.59 20.27
C GLY A 9 -2.64 -8.30 18.98
N ILE A 10 -1.65 -9.14 18.61
CA ILE A 10 -1.06 -9.06 17.27
C ILE A 10 -2.13 -9.40 16.23
N VAL A 11 -2.29 -8.53 15.23
CA VAL A 11 -3.33 -8.66 14.19
C VAL A 11 -2.86 -9.40 12.95
N GLY A 12 -1.54 -9.57 12.78
CA GLY A 12 -0.97 -10.22 11.61
C GLY A 12 0.55 -10.34 11.66
N VAL A 13 1.10 -11.04 10.67
CA VAL A 13 2.54 -11.26 10.46
C VAL A 13 2.89 -10.72 9.08
N LYS A 14 3.99 -9.98 8.96
CA LYS A 14 4.49 -9.46 7.68
C LYS A 14 5.67 -10.31 7.21
N VAL A 15 5.57 -10.82 5.99
CA VAL A 15 6.66 -11.52 5.30
C VAL A 15 7.39 -10.55 4.39
N TYR A 16 8.70 -10.51 4.55
CA TYR A 16 9.63 -9.90 3.61
C TYR A 16 10.43 -11.02 2.95
N PRO A 17 10.33 -11.20 1.62
CA PRO A 17 11.24 -12.06 0.88
C PRO A 17 12.68 -11.60 1.08
N GLN A 18 13.61 -12.56 1.17
CA GLN A 18 15.00 -12.26 1.51
C GLN A 18 15.64 -11.30 0.50
N GLY A 19 16.18 -10.18 0.98
CA GLY A 19 16.97 -9.23 0.19
C GLY A 19 16.17 -8.29 -0.73
N VAL A 20 14.85 -8.38 -0.77
CA VAL A 20 14.05 -7.63 -1.75
C VAL A 20 13.87 -6.16 -1.39
N THR A 21 13.78 -5.81 -0.10
CA THR A 21 13.58 -4.42 0.37
C THR A 21 14.41 -4.05 1.61
N THR A 22 14.28 -2.83 2.12
CA THR A 22 15.01 -2.31 3.29
C THR A 22 14.87 -3.25 4.49
N ASN A 23 15.98 -3.59 5.15
CA ASN A 23 16.06 -4.51 6.30
C ASN A 23 15.57 -5.95 6.06
N SER A 24 15.50 -6.40 4.80
CA SER A 24 15.05 -7.77 4.46
C SER A 24 16.16 -8.82 4.31
N ALA A 25 17.41 -8.52 4.72
CA ALA A 25 18.54 -9.46 4.58
C ALA A 25 18.33 -10.81 5.31
N SER A 26 17.52 -10.81 6.37
CA SER A 26 17.08 -12.01 7.12
C SER A 26 15.69 -12.50 6.71
N GLY A 27 15.21 -12.12 5.52
CA GLY A 27 13.88 -12.45 5.02
C GLY A 27 13.69 -13.92 4.66
N VAL A 28 12.50 -14.24 4.17
CA VAL A 28 12.09 -15.62 3.84
C VAL A 28 12.60 -16.01 2.45
N ALA A 29 13.37 -17.11 2.38
CA ALA A 29 13.84 -17.67 1.11
C ALA A 29 12.79 -18.58 0.46
N ASN A 30 12.10 -19.41 1.25
CA ASN A 30 11.01 -20.26 0.81
C ASN A 30 9.83 -20.15 1.77
N LEU A 31 8.65 -19.76 1.27
CA LEU A 31 7.46 -19.61 2.10
C LEU A 31 6.94 -20.96 2.64
N ASP A 32 7.32 -22.07 2.00
CA ASP A 32 6.82 -23.42 2.31
C ASP A 32 7.29 -23.89 3.68
N ASP A 33 8.50 -23.49 4.04
CA ASP A 33 9.09 -23.78 5.34
C ASP A 33 8.28 -23.17 6.50
N PHE A 34 7.45 -22.16 6.19
CA PHE A 34 6.60 -21.46 7.15
C PHE A 34 5.12 -21.93 7.12
N PHE A 35 4.78 -22.97 6.36
CA PHE A 35 3.42 -23.50 6.34
C PHE A 35 2.87 -23.89 7.72
N PRO A 36 3.65 -24.49 8.65
CA PRO A 36 3.18 -24.71 10.01
C PRO A 36 2.84 -23.41 10.76
N VAL A 37 3.52 -22.31 10.44
CA VAL A 37 3.21 -20.98 11.00
C VAL A 37 1.91 -20.45 10.40
N PHE A 38 1.71 -20.61 9.08
CA PHE A 38 0.49 -20.20 8.38
C PHE A 38 -0.75 -20.98 8.84
N GLU A 39 -0.61 -22.27 9.09
CA GLU A 39 -1.67 -23.10 9.70
C GLU A 39 -2.08 -22.54 11.07
N ALA A 40 -1.09 -22.20 11.92
CA ALA A 40 -1.37 -21.59 13.21
C ALA A 40 -2.00 -20.20 13.07
N MET A 41 -1.54 -19.38 12.11
CA MET A 41 -2.13 -18.08 11.82
C MET A 41 -3.59 -18.20 11.37
N GLU A 42 -3.90 -19.16 10.49
CA GLU A 42 -5.26 -19.43 10.03
C GLU A 42 -6.17 -19.83 11.20
N LYS A 43 -5.71 -20.76 12.04
CA LYS A 43 -6.42 -21.21 13.25
C LYS A 43 -6.73 -20.07 14.23
N HIS A 44 -5.83 -19.09 14.31
CA HIS A 44 -5.94 -17.94 15.23
C HIS A 44 -6.42 -16.66 14.53
N ASP A 45 -6.92 -16.75 13.29
CA ASP A 45 -7.48 -15.65 12.52
C ASP A 45 -6.53 -14.43 12.41
N LEU A 46 -5.24 -14.68 12.22
CA LEU A 46 -4.26 -13.62 11.95
C LEU A 46 -4.20 -13.31 10.44
N VAL A 47 -3.71 -12.12 10.11
CA VAL A 47 -3.48 -11.70 8.73
C VAL A 47 -2.03 -11.97 8.29
N LEU A 48 -1.85 -12.62 7.15
CA LEU A 48 -0.55 -12.75 6.47
C LEU A 48 -0.38 -11.60 5.49
N ASN A 49 0.55 -10.71 5.77
CA ASN A 49 0.86 -9.55 4.92
C ASN A 49 2.09 -9.90 4.08
N LEU A 50 2.01 -9.80 2.76
CA LEU A 50 3.05 -10.22 1.84
C LEU A 50 3.62 -9.02 1.08
N HIS A 51 4.92 -8.77 1.23
CA HIS A 51 5.65 -8.02 0.22
C HIS A 51 5.92 -8.97 -0.95
N GLY A 52 5.07 -8.94 -1.98
CA GLY A 52 5.03 -9.99 -3.00
C GLY A 52 5.95 -9.74 -4.18
N GLU A 53 7.26 -9.76 -3.97
CA GLU A 53 8.27 -9.70 -5.03
C GLU A 53 9.26 -10.87 -4.88
N VAL A 54 9.66 -11.49 -5.99
CA VAL A 54 10.69 -12.56 -5.99
C VAL A 54 12.08 -11.93 -6.08
N PRO A 55 13.04 -12.29 -5.20
CA PRO A 55 14.43 -11.84 -5.30
C PRO A 55 15.10 -12.35 -6.57
N ASP A 56 16.17 -11.68 -7.00
CA ASP A 56 16.99 -12.06 -8.17
C ASP A 56 16.22 -12.17 -9.50
N VAL A 57 15.01 -11.59 -9.56
CA VAL A 57 14.22 -11.36 -10.76
C VAL A 57 14.30 -9.88 -11.12
N ASP A 58 14.21 -9.56 -12.41
CA ASP A 58 14.09 -8.17 -12.87
C ASP A 58 12.98 -7.45 -12.12
N VAL A 59 13.27 -6.24 -11.61
CA VAL A 59 12.35 -5.48 -10.75
C VAL A 59 11.01 -5.15 -11.42
N MET A 60 10.95 -5.14 -12.76
CA MET A 60 9.70 -4.97 -13.49
C MET A 60 8.81 -6.21 -13.43
N ASN A 61 9.41 -7.39 -13.27
CA ASN A 61 8.72 -8.69 -13.31
C ASN A 61 8.64 -9.39 -11.94
N ALA A 62 9.35 -8.89 -10.93
CA ALA A 62 9.48 -9.53 -9.62
C ALA A 62 8.12 -9.73 -8.92
N GLU A 63 7.19 -8.77 -9.06
CA GLU A 63 5.84 -8.87 -8.51
C GLU A 63 5.01 -9.94 -9.22
N GLU A 64 5.03 -9.97 -10.56
CA GLU A 64 4.29 -10.97 -11.34
C GLU A 64 4.82 -12.39 -11.09
N ALA A 65 6.13 -12.53 -10.95
CA ALA A 65 6.78 -13.79 -10.61
C ALA A 65 6.34 -14.33 -9.23
N PHE A 66 5.86 -13.48 -8.32
CA PHE A 66 5.38 -13.89 -7.00
C PHE A 66 3.94 -14.42 -7.02
N LEU A 67 3.13 -14.11 -8.04
CA LEU A 67 1.71 -14.43 -8.08
C LEU A 67 1.39 -15.94 -8.00
N PRO A 68 2.18 -16.86 -8.58
CA PRO A 68 2.01 -18.30 -8.35
C PRO A 68 2.14 -18.68 -6.86
N THR A 69 3.04 -18.03 -6.13
CA THR A 69 3.20 -18.24 -4.67
C THR A 69 1.98 -17.77 -3.91
N LEU A 70 1.43 -16.58 -4.22
CA LEU A 70 0.19 -16.11 -3.61
C LEU A 70 -0.95 -17.13 -3.78
N LYS A 71 -1.18 -17.60 -5.02
CA LYS A 71 -2.23 -18.58 -5.33
C LYS A 71 -2.03 -19.87 -4.56
N ARG A 72 -0.81 -20.38 -4.55
CA ARG A 72 -0.46 -21.63 -3.86
C ARG A 72 -0.67 -21.53 -2.35
N VAL A 73 -0.26 -20.43 -1.71
CA VAL A 73 -0.51 -20.21 -0.27
C VAL A 73 -2.01 -20.16 0.01
N HIS A 74 -2.77 -19.44 -0.82
CA HIS A 74 -4.24 -19.38 -0.69
C HIS A 74 -4.91 -20.75 -0.89
N GLU A 75 -4.46 -21.56 -1.85
CA GLU A 75 -5.00 -22.91 -2.10
C GLU A 75 -4.75 -23.85 -0.92
N HIS A 76 -3.61 -23.72 -0.23
CA HIS A 76 -3.30 -24.52 0.96
C HIS A 76 -4.06 -24.02 2.21
N PHE A 77 -4.22 -22.72 2.36
CA PHE A 77 -4.85 -22.07 3.52
C PHE A 77 -6.02 -21.18 3.07
N PRO A 78 -7.14 -21.79 2.62
CA PRO A 78 -8.24 -21.03 2.01
C PRO A 78 -8.92 -20.05 2.97
N ASN A 79 -8.80 -20.24 4.29
CA ASN A 79 -9.37 -19.36 5.31
C ASN A 79 -8.37 -18.38 5.91
N LEU A 80 -7.06 -18.55 5.67
CA LEU A 80 -6.04 -17.60 6.09
C LEU A 80 -6.26 -16.27 5.39
N ARG A 81 -6.43 -15.20 6.17
CA ARG A 81 -6.54 -13.84 5.63
C ARG A 81 -5.18 -13.40 5.10
N ILE A 82 -5.09 -13.10 3.82
CA ILE A 82 -3.85 -12.71 3.14
C ILE A 82 -4.01 -11.33 2.51
N VAL A 83 -3.03 -10.46 2.71
CA VAL A 83 -2.92 -9.18 2.02
C VAL A 83 -1.69 -9.22 1.13
N LEU A 84 -1.88 -9.11 -0.19
CA LEU A 84 -0.78 -8.75 -1.10
C LEU A 84 -0.58 -7.24 -0.99
N GLU A 85 0.46 -6.83 -0.26
CA GLU A 85 0.71 -5.43 0.03
C GLU A 85 1.10 -4.65 -1.22
N HIS A 86 0.82 -3.35 -1.22
CA HIS A 86 1.33 -2.31 -2.14
C HIS A 86 1.47 -2.81 -3.58
N CYS A 87 0.38 -3.34 -4.15
CA CYS A 87 0.36 -3.87 -5.52
C CYS A 87 0.77 -2.79 -6.51
N SER A 88 1.60 -3.16 -7.49
CA SER A 88 2.16 -2.24 -8.49
C SER A 88 1.85 -2.62 -9.94
N THR A 89 1.26 -3.80 -10.18
CA THR A 89 0.92 -4.33 -11.52
C THR A 89 -0.57 -4.62 -11.68
N ALA A 90 -1.06 -4.54 -12.92
CA ALA A 90 -2.39 -5.02 -13.27
C ALA A 90 -2.55 -6.53 -13.01
N ALA A 91 -1.49 -7.31 -13.25
CA ALA A 91 -1.47 -8.75 -13.01
C ALA A 91 -1.69 -9.12 -11.54
N ALA A 92 -1.10 -8.38 -10.61
CA ALA A 92 -1.32 -8.58 -9.17
C ALA A 92 -2.78 -8.35 -8.77
N LEU A 93 -3.42 -7.31 -9.31
CA LEU A 93 -4.83 -7.04 -9.07
C LEU A 93 -5.71 -8.19 -9.59
N GLU A 94 -5.43 -8.71 -10.79
CA GLU A 94 -6.14 -9.88 -11.34
C GLU A 94 -5.91 -11.16 -10.51
N ALA A 95 -4.69 -11.39 -10.03
CA ALA A 95 -4.41 -12.51 -9.16
C ALA A 95 -5.23 -12.45 -7.86
N VAL A 96 -5.32 -11.28 -7.23
CA VAL A 96 -6.14 -11.05 -6.02
C VAL A 96 -7.64 -11.23 -6.30
N ARG A 97 -8.12 -10.77 -7.47
CA ARG A 97 -9.51 -11.01 -7.93
C ARG A 97 -9.80 -12.50 -8.10
N SER A 98 -8.85 -13.27 -8.61
CA SER A 98 -9.00 -14.70 -8.84
C SER A 98 -9.00 -15.56 -7.56
N CYS A 99 -8.50 -15.03 -6.45
CA CYS A 99 -8.49 -15.71 -5.16
C CYS A 99 -9.82 -15.56 -4.39
N GLY A 100 -10.07 -16.45 -3.43
CA GLY A 100 -11.21 -16.43 -2.53
C GLY A 100 -11.31 -15.19 -1.64
N PRO A 101 -12.38 -15.06 -0.83
CA PRO A 101 -12.68 -13.85 -0.06
C PRO A 101 -11.67 -13.54 1.06
N SER A 102 -10.81 -14.50 1.40
CA SER A 102 -9.73 -14.35 2.38
C SER A 102 -8.51 -13.57 1.84
N VAL A 103 -8.44 -13.32 0.53
CA VAL A 103 -7.32 -12.59 -0.10
C VAL A 103 -7.74 -11.17 -0.49
N ALA A 104 -6.95 -10.19 -0.07
CA ALA A 104 -7.09 -8.77 -0.41
C ALA A 104 -5.74 -8.18 -0.85
N ALA A 105 -5.75 -6.90 -1.23
CA ALA A 105 -4.55 -6.15 -1.55
C ALA A 105 -4.64 -4.69 -1.09
N THR A 106 -3.49 -4.15 -0.71
CA THR A 106 -3.35 -2.71 -0.50
C THR A 106 -2.80 -2.02 -1.74
N ILE A 107 -3.22 -0.77 -1.94
CA ILE A 107 -2.68 0.12 -2.97
C ILE A 107 -2.21 1.39 -2.26
N THR A 108 -1.00 1.84 -2.58
CA THR A 108 -0.39 3.03 -1.98
C THR A 108 -0.88 4.30 -2.65
N ALA A 109 -0.61 5.45 -2.03
CA ALA A 109 -0.88 6.72 -2.70
C ALA A 109 0.08 6.93 -3.89
N HIS A 110 1.35 6.55 -3.74
CA HIS A 110 2.40 6.85 -4.71
C HIS A 110 2.32 5.98 -5.96
N HIS A 111 1.85 4.73 -5.89
CA HIS A 111 1.61 3.92 -7.08
C HIS A 111 0.39 4.39 -7.90
N LEU A 112 -0.45 5.29 -7.37
CA LEU A 112 -1.55 5.90 -8.12
C LEU A 112 -1.09 7.07 -9.02
N TYR A 113 0.06 7.68 -8.74
CA TYR A 113 0.57 8.84 -9.51
C TYR A 113 1.98 8.65 -10.07
N LEU A 114 2.73 7.64 -9.64
CA LEU A 114 4.04 7.31 -10.21
C LEU A 114 3.94 6.23 -11.29
N THR A 115 4.78 6.37 -12.29
CA THR A 115 5.12 5.37 -13.30
C THR A 115 6.63 5.10 -13.26
N ILE A 116 7.10 4.14 -14.05
CA ILE A 116 8.52 3.82 -14.16
C ILE A 116 9.36 5.03 -14.59
N ASP A 117 8.81 5.93 -15.40
CA ASP A 117 9.51 7.12 -15.89
C ASP A 117 9.85 8.10 -14.75
N ASP A 118 9.03 8.13 -13.71
CA ASP A 118 9.21 9.00 -12.54
C ASP A 118 10.30 8.48 -11.59
N THR A 119 10.66 7.20 -11.68
CA THR A 119 11.58 6.54 -10.73
C THR A 119 13.03 7.01 -10.85
N THR A 120 13.31 7.84 -11.85
CA THR A 120 14.58 8.58 -11.99
C THR A 120 14.75 9.65 -10.91
N ASP A 121 13.65 10.17 -10.35
CA ASP A 121 13.68 10.98 -9.12
C ASP A 121 13.89 10.03 -7.93
N PRO A 122 14.98 10.19 -7.16
CA PRO A 122 15.18 9.40 -5.96
C PRO A 122 14.00 9.47 -4.99
N LEU A 123 13.27 10.58 -4.89
CA LEU A 123 12.11 10.73 -4.01
C LEU A 123 10.90 9.88 -4.44
N ALA A 124 10.86 9.45 -5.71
CA ALA A 124 9.87 8.52 -6.26
C ALA A 124 10.32 7.05 -6.18
N PHE A 125 11.60 6.78 -5.88
CA PHE A 125 12.12 5.42 -5.79
C PHE A 125 11.59 4.68 -4.55
N CYS A 126 10.89 3.57 -4.79
CA CYS A 126 10.31 2.66 -3.80
C CYS A 126 10.30 1.21 -4.29
N LYS A 127 9.82 0.30 -3.43
CA LYS A 127 9.68 -1.13 -3.74
C LYS A 127 8.31 -1.65 -3.26
N PRO A 128 7.51 -2.29 -4.12
CA PRO A 128 7.75 -2.55 -5.54
C PRO A 128 7.92 -1.26 -6.35
N ILE A 129 8.78 -1.29 -7.37
CA ILE A 129 8.99 -0.12 -8.21
C ILE A 129 7.69 0.24 -8.95
N ALA A 130 7.42 1.52 -9.16
CA ALA A 130 6.32 1.94 -10.03
C ALA A 130 6.51 1.36 -11.44
N LYS A 131 5.42 0.88 -12.05
CA LYS A 131 5.44 0.11 -13.29
C LYS A 131 4.95 0.96 -14.47
N THR A 132 4.28 0.36 -15.44
CA THR A 132 3.86 1.06 -16.66
C THR A 132 2.66 1.99 -16.40
N PRO A 133 2.39 2.96 -17.29
CA PRO A 133 1.14 3.73 -17.25
C PRO A 133 -0.13 2.86 -17.29
N GLN A 134 -0.05 1.69 -17.93
CA GLN A 134 -1.14 0.71 -17.96
C GLN A 134 -1.39 0.11 -16.58
N ASP A 135 -0.33 -0.21 -15.84
CA ASP A 135 -0.42 -0.69 -14.46
C ASP A 135 -0.98 0.39 -13.53
N GLN A 136 -0.47 1.63 -13.64
CA GLN A 136 -0.98 2.78 -12.88
C GLN A 136 -2.49 2.97 -13.11
N ASN A 137 -2.95 2.92 -14.36
CA ASN A 137 -4.38 3.02 -14.68
C ASN A 137 -5.19 1.86 -14.08
N ALA A 138 -4.65 0.64 -14.07
CA ALA A 138 -5.31 -0.50 -13.43
C ALA A 138 -5.44 -0.32 -11.90
N LEU A 139 -4.42 0.25 -11.26
CA LEU A 139 -4.41 0.59 -9.83
C LEU A 139 -5.43 1.69 -9.52
N LEU A 140 -5.45 2.77 -10.31
CA LEU A 140 -6.44 3.85 -10.21
C LEU A 140 -7.86 3.29 -10.26
N LYS A 141 -8.17 2.47 -11.27
CA LYS A 141 -9.48 1.84 -11.43
C LYS A 141 -9.84 0.87 -10.29
N ALA A 142 -8.85 0.19 -9.72
CA ALA A 142 -9.08 -0.65 -8.55
C ALA A 142 -9.37 0.19 -7.30
N ALA A 143 -8.64 1.28 -7.09
CA ALA A 143 -8.79 2.18 -5.95
C ALA A 143 -10.11 2.98 -5.98
N CYS A 144 -10.61 3.35 -7.16
CA CYS A 144 -11.93 3.97 -7.33
C CYS A 144 -13.02 2.97 -7.74
N GLY A 145 -12.79 1.65 -7.55
CA GLY A 145 -13.73 0.60 -7.89
C GLY A 145 -14.66 0.20 -6.74
N ASP A 146 -15.63 -0.68 -7.04
CA ASP A 146 -16.57 -1.23 -6.03
C ASP A 146 -16.08 -2.53 -5.36
N ASN A 147 -14.95 -3.09 -5.80
CA ASN A 147 -14.43 -4.35 -5.26
C ASN A 147 -13.74 -4.12 -3.91
N SER A 148 -14.34 -4.64 -2.84
CA SER A 148 -13.85 -4.48 -1.47
C SER A 148 -12.55 -5.21 -1.13
N LYS A 149 -11.97 -5.97 -2.07
CA LYS A 149 -10.65 -6.59 -1.90
C LYS A 149 -9.50 -5.58 -2.00
N PHE A 150 -9.75 -4.39 -2.54
CA PHE A 150 -8.74 -3.34 -2.68
C PHE A 150 -9.01 -2.23 -1.67
N PHE A 151 -8.02 -1.91 -0.85
CA PHE A 151 -8.09 -0.82 0.12
C PHE A 151 -6.75 -0.12 0.28
N PHE A 152 -6.77 1.02 0.94
CA PHE A 152 -5.58 1.86 1.08
C PHE A 152 -4.59 1.27 2.09
N GLY A 153 -3.32 1.25 1.72
CA GLY A 153 -2.18 1.05 2.61
C GLY A 153 -1.05 1.96 2.14
N SER A 154 -0.61 2.91 2.96
CA SER A 154 0.24 4.01 2.45
C SER A 154 1.62 3.57 2.00
N ASP A 155 2.15 2.50 2.61
CA ASP A 155 3.57 2.15 2.62
C ASP A 155 4.47 3.39 2.82
N SER A 156 4.04 4.30 3.72
CA SER A 156 4.79 5.52 3.97
C SER A 156 6.10 5.18 4.67
N ALA A 157 7.20 5.30 3.92
CA ALA A 157 8.52 4.90 4.35
C ALA A 157 9.45 6.13 4.44
N PRO A 158 9.51 6.82 5.59
CA PRO A 158 10.39 7.97 5.76
C PRO A 158 11.86 7.55 5.76
N HIS A 159 12.65 8.24 4.95
CA HIS A 159 14.11 8.18 4.97
C HIS A 159 14.67 9.60 5.11
N PRO A 160 15.79 9.78 5.83
CA PRO A 160 16.48 11.07 5.83
C PRO A 160 16.76 11.54 4.40
N THR A 161 16.61 12.83 4.13
CA THR A 161 16.84 13.42 2.79
C THR A 161 18.21 13.01 2.22
N SER A 162 19.23 12.96 3.07
CA SER A 162 20.58 12.52 2.70
C SER A 162 20.63 11.07 2.18
N SER A 163 19.81 10.16 2.72
CA SER A 163 19.72 8.77 2.26
C SER A 163 19.02 8.63 0.90
N LYS A 164 18.15 9.58 0.54
CA LYS A 164 17.55 9.64 -0.79
C LYS A 164 18.52 10.22 -1.83
N GLN A 165 19.47 11.06 -1.41
CA GLN A 165 20.48 11.70 -2.28
C GLN A 165 21.80 10.91 -2.39
N ALA A 166 21.88 9.72 -1.79
CA ALA A 166 23.05 8.85 -1.86
C ALA A 166 23.21 8.23 -3.27
N GLU A 167 24.41 7.71 -3.58
CA GLU A 167 24.68 6.99 -4.85
C GLU A 167 23.72 5.82 -5.09
N THR A 168 23.30 5.15 -4.01
CA THR A 168 22.22 4.17 -4.01
C THR A 168 21.09 4.71 -3.13
N PRO A 169 20.08 5.36 -3.71
CA PRO A 169 18.96 5.92 -2.96
C PRO A 169 18.22 4.85 -2.15
N ALA A 170 17.84 5.20 -0.91
CA ALA A 170 16.95 4.36 -0.12
C ALA A 170 15.57 4.23 -0.78
N ALA A 171 15.05 3.01 -0.86
CA ALA A 171 13.72 2.73 -1.39
C ALA A 171 12.63 3.11 -0.36
N GLY A 172 11.73 4.01 -0.75
CA GLY A 172 10.60 4.42 0.06
C GLY A 172 10.09 5.82 -0.31
N VAL A 173 8.77 5.99 -0.32
CA VAL A 173 8.12 7.31 -0.49
C VAL A 173 7.45 7.70 0.82
N TYR A 174 7.76 8.87 1.35
CA TYR A 174 7.10 9.39 2.54
C TYR A 174 5.80 10.11 2.16
N THR A 175 4.66 9.54 2.55
CA THR A 175 3.33 10.08 2.23
C THR A 175 2.47 10.39 3.45
N GLN A 176 2.89 9.99 4.66
CA GLN A 176 2.05 9.99 5.87
C GLN A 176 1.43 11.35 6.20
N SER A 177 2.17 12.45 6.02
CA SER A 177 1.70 13.81 6.36
C SER A 177 0.51 14.28 5.51
N PHE A 178 0.32 13.68 4.33
CA PHE A 178 -0.71 14.05 3.35
C PHE A 178 -1.37 12.81 2.74
N ALA A 179 -1.46 11.70 3.48
CA ALA A 179 -1.77 10.38 2.92
C ALA A 179 -3.08 10.36 2.09
N THR A 180 -4.18 10.91 2.64
CA THR A 180 -5.46 10.99 1.94
C THR A 180 -5.47 12.06 0.84
N GLN A 181 -4.74 13.15 1.04
CA GLN A 181 -4.58 14.23 0.07
C GLN A 181 -3.86 13.74 -1.19
N TYR A 182 -2.81 12.92 -1.05
CA TYR A 182 -2.09 12.33 -2.18
C TYR A 182 -3.01 11.44 -3.02
N VAL A 183 -3.87 10.63 -2.38
CA VAL A 183 -4.86 9.79 -3.10
C VAL A 183 -5.84 10.67 -3.89
N LEU A 184 -6.39 11.72 -3.27
CA LEU A 184 -7.29 12.64 -3.98
C LEU A 184 -6.58 13.35 -5.13
N LYS A 185 -5.35 13.82 -4.92
CA LYS A 185 -4.56 14.49 -5.96
C LYS A 185 -4.27 13.55 -7.13
N ALA A 186 -3.93 12.29 -6.86
CA ALA A 186 -3.74 11.27 -7.90
C ALA A 186 -5.03 11.04 -8.72
N PHE A 187 -6.20 11.02 -8.07
CA PHE A 187 -7.47 10.93 -8.78
C PHE A 187 -7.77 12.18 -9.62
N GLU A 188 -7.44 13.38 -9.13
CA GLU A 188 -7.57 14.62 -9.92
C GLU A 188 -6.72 14.56 -11.18
N ASP A 189 -5.44 14.21 -11.05
CA ASP A 189 -4.52 14.09 -12.18
C ASP A 189 -5.02 13.03 -13.18
N ALA A 190 -5.48 11.89 -12.69
CA ALA A 190 -6.01 10.82 -13.51
C ALA A 190 -7.29 11.22 -14.27
N MET A 191 -8.15 12.06 -13.66
CA MET A 191 -9.31 12.64 -14.33
C MET A 191 -8.92 13.65 -15.41
N GLU A 192 -7.95 14.53 -15.12
CA GLU A 192 -7.41 15.48 -16.09
C GLU A 192 -6.78 14.77 -17.30
N GLN A 193 -6.15 13.62 -17.08
CA GLN A 193 -5.56 12.77 -18.12
C GLN A 193 -6.58 11.84 -18.81
N GLY A 194 -7.84 11.82 -18.36
CA GLY A 194 -8.91 10.99 -18.93
C GLY A 194 -8.77 9.48 -18.65
N MET A 195 -7.98 9.09 -17.63
CA MET A 195 -7.83 7.68 -17.23
C MET A 195 -9.02 7.16 -16.42
N ILE A 196 -9.60 8.03 -15.60
CA ILE A 196 -10.84 7.82 -14.83
C ILE A 196 -11.76 9.03 -14.99
N SER A 197 -12.99 8.94 -14.52
CA SER A 197 -13.98 10.01 -14.59
C SER A 197 -14.46 10.47 -13.22
N GLU A 198 -15.14 11.62 -13.17
CA GLU A 198 -15.79 12.10 -11.93
C GLU A 198 -16.83 11.10 -11.39
N ALA A 199 -17.49 10.35 -12.29
CA ALA A 199 -18.41 9.29 -11.90
C ALA A 199 -17.72 8.12 -11.18
N ASP A 200 -16.40 7.96 -11.36
CA ASP A 200 -15.63 6.93 -10.68
C ASP A 200 -15.29 7.32 -9.24
N VAL A 201 -15.15 8.61 -8.95
CA VAL A 201 -14.69 9.13 -7.66
C VAL A 201 -15.89 9.61 -6.83
N THR A 202 -16.67 8.67 -6.30
CA THR A 202 -17.81 8.97 -5.43
C THR A 202 -17.42 8.90 -3.94
N GLN A 203 -18.16 9.60 -3.08
CA GLN A 203 -17.99 9.52 -1.61
C GLN A 203 -17.97 8.07 -1.11
N LYS A 204 -18.87 7.22 -1.63
CA LYS A 204 -18.95 5.81 -1.25
C LYS A 204 -17.67 5.05 -1.60
N ARG A 205 -17.12 5.27 -2.79
CA ARG A 205 -15.90 4.59 -3.26
C ARG A 205 -14.66 5.10 -2.52
N LEU A 206 -14.57 6.41 -2.27
CA LEU A 206 -13.54 6.99 -1.40
C LEU A 206 -13.58 6.39 0.01
N GLU A 207 -14.76 6.33 0.64
CA GLU A 207 -14.93 5.72 1.96
C GLU A 207 -14.61 4.23 1.97
N ASN A 208 -14.94 3.50 0.90
CA ASN A 208 -14.60 2.09 0.77
C ASN A 208 -13.08 1.90 0.73
N PHE A 209 -12.39 2.62 -0.16
CA PHE A 209 -10.94 2.49 -0.34
C PHE A 209 -10.15 2.97 0.87
N LEU A 210 -10.46 4.16 1.40
CA LEU A 210 -9.70 4.79 2.48
C LEU A 210 -10.10 4.32 3.90
N SER A 211 -11.17 3.54 4.05
CA SER A 211 -11.66 3.16 5.40
C SER A 211 -12.38 1.81 5.45
N ARG A 212 -13.55 1.67 4.80
CA ARG A 212 -14.51 0.59 5.09
C ARG A 212 -14.03 -0.78 4.65
N SER A 213 -13.41 -0.90 3.48
CA SER A 213 -12.94 -2.19 2.96
C SER A 213 -11.83 -2.77 3.85
N GLY A 214 -10.85 -1.94 4.24
CA GLY A 214 -9.79 -2.33 5.17
C GLY A 214 -10.36 -2.68 6.56
N ARG A 215 -11.22 -1.83 7.13
CA ARG A 215 -11.90 -2.12 8.42
C ARG A 215 -12.61 -3.46 8.41
N LYS A 216 -13.39 -3.74 7.35
CA LYS A 216 -14.10 -5.00 7.18
C LYS A 216 -13.12 -6.18 7.08
N PHE A 217 -12.08 -6.06 6.26
CA PHE A 217 -11.09 -7.12 6.09
C PHE A 217 -10.38 -7.44 7.41
N TYR A 218 -9.97 -6.42 8.17
CA TYR A 218 -9.31 -6.56 9.47
C TYR A 218 -10.27 -6.84 10.65
N LYS A 219 -11.58 -6.97 10.39
CA LYS A 219 -12.63 -7.20 11.40
C LYS A 219 -12.64 -6.12 12.50
N LEU A 220 -12.28 -4.89 12.13
CA LEU A 220 -12.40 -3.75 13.03
C LEU A 220 -13.89 -3.42 13.22
N PRO A 221 -14.30 -2.94 14.42
CA PRO A 221 -15.68 -2.53 14.65
C PRO A 221 -16.16 -1.56 13.58
N GLU A 222 -17.40 -1.69 13.12
CA GLU A 222 -18.00 -0.60 12.34
C GLU A 222 -18.04 0.65 13.20
N GLU A 223 -17.80 1.82 12.61
CA GLU A 223 -17.94 3.05 13.37
C GLU A 223 -19.40 3.23 13.77
N ALA A 224 -19.67 3.17 15.08
CA ALA A 224 -20.89 3.74 15.62
C ALA A 224 -20.94 5.21 15.18
N GLY A 225 -22.10 5.73 14.79
CA GLY A 225 -22.27 7.03 14.11
C GLY A 225 -21.72 8.29 14.80
N ASN A 226 -20.97 8.15 15.91
CA ASN A 226 -20.27 9.16 16.70
C ASN A 226 -18.73 9.06 16.55
N GLY A 227 -18.21 8.35 15.55
CA GLY A 227 -16.77 8.26 15.30
C GLY A 227 -16.22 9.52 14.63
N ASN A 228 -14.97 9.87 14.95
CA ASN A 228 -14.29 11.01 14.37
C ASN A 228 -14.15 10.84 12.85
N LYS A 229 -14.53 11.87 12.09
CA LYS A 229 -14.39 11.87 10.63
C LYS A 229 -13.34 12.90 10.20
N ILE A 230 -12.80 12.71 9.01
CA ILE A 230 -12.01 13.72 8.32
C ILE A 230 -12.86 14.41 7.26
N VAL A 231 -12.60 15.69 7.06
CA VAL A 231 -13.14 16.48 5.95
C VAL A 231 -11.95 17.04 5.17
N LEU A 232 -11.99 16.86 3.85
CA LEU A 232 -11.00 17.36 2.90
C LEU A 232 -11.64 18.52 2.12
N GLU A 233 -11.09 19.73 2.24
CA GLU A 233 -11.64 20.96 1.66
C GLU A 233 -10.59 21.70 0.84
N ARG A 234 -10.95 22.31 -0.29
CA ARG A 234 -10.01 23.17 -1.05
C ARG A 234 -9.77 24.49 -0.33
N LYS A 235 -8.73 24.56 0.51
CA LYS A 235 -8.29 25.81 1.18
C LYS A 235 -6.86 26.24 0.85
N GLY A 236 -6.29 25.68 -0.22
CA GLY A 236 -4.95 26.06 -0.70
C GLY A 236 -3.81 25.52 0.15
N GLU A 237 -3.99 24.36 0.78
CA GLU A 237 -2.86 23.65 1.41
C GLU A 237 -1.85 23.23 0.33
N ILE A 238 -0.57 23.39 0.65
CA ILE A 238 0.56 23.09 -0.23
C ILE A 238 1.43 22.05 0.47
N ILE A 239 1.85 21.03 -0.26
CA ILE A 239 2.80 20.04 0.24
C ILE A 239 4.16 20.74 0.43
N PRO A 240 4.74 20.79 1.63
CA PRO A 240 6.07 21.35 1.81
C PRO A 240 7.12 20.46 1.13
N PRO A 241 8.24 21.02 0.63
CA PRO A 241 9.31 20.22 0.01
C PRO A 241 9.99 19.27 1.00
N THR A 242 10.07 19.66 2.27
CA THR A 242 10.64 18.85 3.35
C THR A 242 9.83 19.01 4.65
N ILE A 243 9.93 17.99 5.51
CA ILE A 243 9.45 18.03 6.91
C ILE A 243 10.64 17.68 7.81
N LYS A 244 10.71 18.32 8.98
CA LYS A 244 11.76 18.10 9.98
C LYS A 244 11.19 17.52 11.26
N SER A 245 12.00 16.73 11.96
CA SER A 245 11.73 16.36 13.35
C SER A 245 11.67 17.62 14.24
N GLU A 246 11.03 17.49 15.41
CA GLU A 246 10.86 18.61 16.35
C GLU A 246 12.20 19.24 16.78
N ASP A 247 13.23 18.40 16.96
CA ASP A 247 14.60 18.83 17.29
C ASP A 247 15.44 19.23 16.07
N GLY A 248 14.89 19.12 14.85
CA GLY A 248 15.56 19.40 13.59
C GLY A 248 16.67 18.42 13.20
N SER A 249 16.86 17.31 13.92
CA SER A 249 17.95 16.35 13.69
C SER A 249 17.72 15.48 12.44
N VAL A 250 16.46 15.29 12.03
CA VAL A 250 16.07 14.53 10.85
C VAL A 250 15.25 15.43 9.93
N GLU A 251 15.63 15.47 8.66
CA GLU A 251 14.83 16.05 7.59
C GLU A 251 14.43 14.95 6.61
N VAL A 252 13.16 14.94 6.20
CA VAL A 252 12.60 14.03 5.20
C VAL A 252 12.03 14.87 4.06
N ALA A 253 12.48 14.60 2.84
CA ALA A 253 11.92 15.21 1.64
C ALA A 253 10.62 14.51 1.22
N LEU A 254 9.66 15.29 0.72
CA LEU A 254 8.35 14.81 0.29
C LEU A 254 8.29 14.77 -1.23
N SER A 255 7.74 13.67 -1.79
CA SER A 255 7.36 13.66 -3.20
C SER A 255 6.28 14.72 -3.46
N ARG A 256 6.30 15.34 -4.64
CA ARG A 256 5.32 16.38 -5.05
C ARG A 256 5.32 17.64 -4.17
N GLY A 257 6.47 17.97 -3.57
CA GLY A 257 6.65 19.22 -2.84
C GLY A 257 6.32 20.44 -3.72
N GLY A 258 5.54 21.37 -3.18
CA GLY A 258 5.06 22.57 -3.87
C GLY A 258 3.68 22.43 -4.52
N GLU A 259 3.12 21.22 -4.60
CA GLU A 259 1.80 21.01 -5.18
C GLU A 259 0.65 21.35 -4.24
N SER A 260 -0.46 21.84 -4.81
CA SER A 260 -1.67 22.14 -4.06
C SER A 260 -2.50 20.88 -3.84
N VAL A 261 -3.02 20.74 -2.62
CA VAL A 261 -3.85 19.63 -2.18
C VAL A 261 -5.03 20.10 -1.34
N PHE A 262 -5.96 19.18 -1.07
CA PHE A 262 -7.04 19.41 -0.11
C PHE A 262 -6.50 19.61 1.30
N THR A 263 -7.13 20.51 2.05
CA THR A 263 -6.88 20.71 3.48
C THR A 263 -7.68 19.72 4.31
N LEU A 264 -6.99 18.95 5.15
CA LEU A 264 -7.63 18.00 6.07
C LEU A 264 -7.99 18.68 7.39
N ARG A 265 -9.19 18.41 7.89
CA ARG A 265 -9.57 18.69 9.28
C ARG A 265 -10.37 17.54 9.88
N TRP A 266 -10.24 17.36 11.18
CA TRP A 266 -11.05 16.40 11.94
C TRP A 266 -12.37 17.03 12.38
N ILE A 267 -13.43 16.22 12.38
CA ILE A 267 -14.73 16.53 12.99
C ILE A 267 -15.16 15.38 13.89
N ASN A 268 -15.90 15.72 14.94
CA ASN A 268 -16.53 14.78 15.85
C ASN A 268 -17.98 14.52 15.43
#